data_AF-A0A9C8KAH2-F1
#
_entry.id   AF-A0A9C8KAH2-F1
#
_cell.length_a   1.000
_cell.length_b   1.000
_cell.length_c   1.000
_cell.angle_alpha   90.00
_cell.angle_beta   90.00
_cell.angle_gamma   90.00
#
_symmetry.space_group_name_H-M   'P 1'
#
loop_
_entity.id
_entity.type
_entity.pdbx_description
1 polymer ?
#
loop_
_entity_poly.entity_id
_entity_poly.type
_entity_poly.pdbx_seq_one_letter_code
_entity_poly.pdbx_strand_id
1 'polypeptide(L)' 'MRKEEQTEFEKKVLDQFMSGKNLFGKGGAFAPMLKNVIESSLA' A
#
# COMPACT_ATOMS: atom_id res chain seq x y z
N MET A 1 -9.99 16.42 -13.85
CA MET A 1 -9.75 15.41 -12.80
C MET A 1 -9.70 16.14 -11.47
N ARG A 2 -10.62 15.86 -10.54
CA ARG A 2 -10.63 16.45 -9.19
C ARG A 2 -9.32 16.05 -8.50
N LYS A 3 -8.49 17.04 -8.16
CA LYS A 3 -7.08 16.88 -7.74
C LYS A 3 -6.88 16.71 -6.22
N GLU A 4 -7.96 16.60 -5.48
CA GLU A 4 -7.97 16.66 -4.02
C GLU A 4 -8.96 15.55 -3.64
N GLU A 5 -8.58 14.39 -3.12
CA GLU A 5 -7.65 14.09 -2.04
C GLU A 5 -6.93 12.77 -2.38
N GLN A 6 -5.66 12.83 -2.79
CA GLN A 6 -4.86 11.60 -2.77
C GLN A 6 -4.69 11.20 -1.32
N THR A 7 -5.22 10.03 -0.98
CA THR A 7 -5.10 9.48 0.36
C THR A 7 -3.61 9.30 0.69
N GLU A 8 -3.24 9.44 1.97
CA GLU A 8 -1.84 9.19 2.40
C GLU A 8 -1.35 7.79 1.99
N PHE A 9 -2.29 6.84 1.83
CA PHE A 9 -2.04 5.53 1.26
C PHE A 9 -1.60 5.61 -0.21
N GLU A 10 -2.38 6.28 -1.08
CA GLU A 10 -2.03 6.43 -2.51
C GLU A 10 -0.70 7.15 -2.70
N LYS A 11 -0.43 8.20 -1.92
CA LYS A 11 0.88 8.88 -1.95
C LYS A 11 2.03 7.92 -1.63
N LYS A 12 1.87 7.12 -0.57
CA LYS A 12 2.90 6.14 -0.18
C LYS A 12 3.08 5.03 -1.21
N VAL A 13 2.00 4.57 -1.85
CA VAL A 13 2.05 3.61 -2.95
C VAL A 13 2.81 4.19 -4.13
N LEU A 14 2.47 5.41 -4.56
CA LEU A 14 3.12 6.09 -5.68
C LEU A 14 4.61 6.35 -5.38
N ASP A 15 4.96 6.84 -4.20
CA ASP A 15 6.35 7.08 -3.81
C ASP A 15 7.18 5.81 -3.85
N GLN A 16 6.68 4.70 -3.31
CA GLN A 16 7.41 3.43 -3.33
C GLN A 16 7.51 2.84 -4.73
N PHE A 17 6.43 2.92 -5.52
CA PHE A 17 6.41 2.46 -6.90
C PHE A 17 7.43 3.23 -7.75
N MET A 18 7.44 4.57 -7.67
CA MET A 18 8.35 5.42 -8.45
C MET A 18 9.81 5.31 -7.98
N SER A 19 10.05 5.05 -6.70
CA SER A 19 11.41 4.87 -6.16
C SER A 19 11.96 3.44 -6.29
N GLY A 20 11.16 2.49 -6.81
CA GLY A 20 11.53 1.09 -6.87
C GLY A 20 11.66 0.41 -5.49
N LYS A 21 11.16 1.05 -4.42
CA LYS A 21 11.13 0.46 -3.08
C LYS A 21 10.06 -0.63 -3.03
N ASN A 22 10.31 -1.64 -2.22
CA ASN A 22 9.37 -2.75 -2.07
C ASN A 22 7.99 -2.27 -1.59
N LEU A 23 6.97 -2.54 -2.40
CA LEU A 23 5.55 -2.28 -2.09
C LEU A 23 4.97 -3.30 -1.10
N PHE A 24 5.61 -4.47 -1.01
CA PHE A 24 5.21 -5.60 -0.19
C PHE A 24 6.25 -5.88 0.90
N GLY A 25 5.84 -6.58 1.96
CA GLY A 25 6.71 -6.89 3.10
C GLY A 25 6.78 -5.79 4.16
N LYS A 26 7.70 -5.90 5.12
CA LYS A 26 7.78 -4.99 6.29
C LYS A 26 8.06 -3.56 5.83
N GLY A 27 7.08 -2.66 6.01
CA GLY A 27 7.17 -1.25 5.62
C GLY A 27 6.70 -0.93 4.20
N GLY A 28 6.29 -1.95 3.42
CA GLY A 28 5.67 -1.76 2.11
C GLY A 28 4.31 -1.07 2.22
N ALA A 29 3.94 -0.29 1.20
CA ALA A 29 2.67 0.42 1.15
C ALA A 29 1.47 -0.55 1.24
N PHE A 30 1.61 -1.77 0.70
CA PHE A 30 0.57 -2.81 0.73
C PHE A 30 0.67 -3.79 1.89
N ALA A 31 1.62 -3.61 2.81
CA ALA A 31 1.73 -4.44 4.02
C ALA A 31 0.40 -4.64 4.79
N PRO A 32 -0.42 -3.60 5.07
CA PRO A 32 -1.69 -3.80 5.76
C PRO A 32 -2.71 -4.59 4.93
N MET A 33 -2.67 -4.46 3.60
CA MET A 33 -3.59 -5.17 2.71
C MET A 33 -3.26 -6.67 2.68
N LEU A 34 -1.96 -7.01 2.62
CA LEU A 34 -1.49 -8.39 2.72
C LEU A 34 -1.86 -9.02 4.06
N LYS A 35 -1.73 -8.26 5.16
CA LYS A 35 -2.12 -8.72 6.49
C LYS A 35 -3.60 -9.13 6.49
N ASN A 36 -4.48 -8.27 5.99
CA ASN A 36 -5.91 -8.54 5.94
C ASN A 36 -6.23 -9.78 5.09
N VAL A 37 -5.60 -9.93 3.92
CA VAL A 37 -5.81 -11.10 3.04
C VAL A 37 -5.41 -12.41 3.73
N ILE A 38 -4.25 -12.42 4.42
CA ILE A 38 -3.78 -13.60 5.15
C ILE A 38 -4.71 -13.92 6.33
N GLU A 39 -5.12 -12.93 7.10
CA GLU A 39 -6.06 -13.11 8.21
C GLU A 39 -7.43 -13.62 7.73
N SER A 40 -7.95 -13.08 6.63
CA SER A 40 -9.20 -13.56 6.03
C SER A 40 -9.11 -14.96 5.43
N SER A 41 -7.92 -15.44 5.08
CA SER A 41 -7.72 -16.80 4.54
C SER A 41 -7.48 -17.85 5.63
N LEU A 42 -7.18 -17.41 6.86
CA LEU A 42 -6.97 -18.26 8.04
C LEU A 42 -8.26 -18.45 8.86
N ALA A 43 -9.33 -17.72 8.53
CA ALA A 43 -10.67 -17.84 9.10
C ALA A 43 -11.52 -18.82 8.27
#